data_AF-A0A2V5I185-F1
#
_entry.id   AF-A0A2V5I185-F1
#
_cell.length_a   1.000
_cell.length_b   1.000
_cell.length_c   1.000
_cell.angle_alpha   90.00
_cell.angle_beta   90.00
_cell.angle_gamma   90.00
#
_symmetry.space_group_name_H-M   'P 1'
#
loop_
_entity.id
_entity.type
_entity.pdbx_description
1 polymer ?
#
loop_
_entity_poly.entity_id
_entity_poly.type
_entity_poly.pdbx_seq_one_letter_code
_entity_poly.pdbx_strand_id
1 'polypeptide(L)'
;MSYLSTRTLNPPPGRISWDHRTLHPPHWVLTIMPPTTRKLIDRCYILAFNSLRAQQYVELHFAARYKALCPGAITSPSSNSSSSPSTDPSANSTTNPTTPAEPAAAAAAAPAEPNPEPTPTQTPATSTATATPTSTSTGTPPPPPPPQKPNPAPQITHAQSIDRIFAWRTDYIPGNPTLAPSAKIPRSAVRFHVDRAAFAAYAARYTALLDTYLTTHYRRYREAVGAVERSLVLLRSGASSSEAEAGQGEAGKDQDKDGDKAREMRELDCRQLEWWWGTVFLREMMRWESRIPLLRMPGFEVVVGEVYEAVRRAVEEGEEGGEEVVVWEGYDLDCGR
;
A
#
# COMPACT_ATOMS: atom_id res chain seq x y z
N MET A 1 4.08 23.88 -12.42
CA MET A 1 4.26 22.57 -11.74
C MET A 1 3.76 22.66 -10.31
N SER A 2 3.40 21.52 -9.71
CA SER A 2 2.94 21.31 -8.32
C SER A 2 1.42 21.44 -8.06
N TYR A 3 0.72 20.31 -8.26
CA TYR A 3 -0.61 20.07 -7.71
C TYR A 3 -0.57 18.82 -6.83
N LEU A 4 -0.14 19.04 -5.59
CA LEU A 4 -0.54 18.33 -4.37
C LEU A 4 -0.09 16.87 -4.25
N SER A 5 0.92 16.70 -3.42
CA SER A 5 1.80 15.55 -3.22
C SER A 5 1.19 14.38 -2.44
N THR A 6 -0.14 14.32 -2.37
CA THR A 6 -0.88 13.06 -2.22
C THR A 6 -1.24 12.43 -3.58
N ARG A 7 -1.08 13.17 -4.69
CA ARG A 7 -1.07 12.68 -6.08
C ARG A 7 0.32 12.34 -6.63
N THR A 8 1.40 12.52 -5.86
CA THR A 8 2.76 12.13 -6.31
C THR A 8 2.85 10.65 -6.60
N LEU A 9 2.06 9.85 -5.89
CA LEU A 9 1.83 8.46 -6.20
C LEU A 9 0.48 8.33 -6.91
N ASN A 10 0.52 8.05 -8.21
CA ASN A 10 -0.65 7.67 -8.99
C ASN A 10 -0.54 6.17 -9.32
N PRO A 11 -1.43 5.30 -8.83
CA PRO A 11 -2.60 5.58 -7.98
C PRO A 11 -2.22 5.94 -6.53
N PRO A 12 -3.12 6.56 -5.75
CA PRO A 12 -2.88 6.92 -4.34
C PRO A 12 -2.30 5.75 -3.52
N PRO A 13 -1.61 6.05 -2.40
CA PRO A 13 -1.17 5.04 -1.43
C PRO A 13 -2.25 4.00 -1.14
N GLY A 14 -1.89 2.73 -1.15
CA GLY A 14 -2.81 1.62 -0.86
C GLY A 14 -3.81 1.28 -1.96
N ARG A 15 -3.78 1.95 -3.13
CA ARG A 15 -4.66 1.63 -4.27
C ARG A 15 -4.02 0.77 -5.38
N ILE A 16 -2.82 0.27 -5.17
CA ILE A 16 -2.25 -0.74 -6.07
C ILE A 16 -2.95 -2.06 -5.80
N SER A 17 -3.78 -2.51 -6.74
CA SER A 17 -4.44 -3.80 -6.67
C SER A 17 -3.44 -4.89 -7.02
N TRP A 18 -3.13 -5.77 -6.06
CA TRP A 18 -2.44 -7.03 -6.36
C TRP A 18 -3.46 -8.02 -6.91
N ASP A 19 -3.49 -8.20 -8.22
CA ASP A 19 -4.35 -9.18 -8.85
C ASP A 19 -3.64 -10.54 -8.91
N HIS A 20 -3.96 -11.39 -7.93
CA HIS A 20 -3.40 -12.74 -7.86
C HIS A 20 -3.63 -13.54 -9.14
N ARG A 21 -4.77 -13.36 -9.83
CA ARG A 21 -5.13 -14.16 -11.00
C ARG A 21 -4.28 -13.81 -12.20
N THR A 22 -3.98 -12.53 -12.40
CA THR A 22 -3.15 -12.08 -13.53
C THR A 22 -1.66 -12.34 -13.30
N LEU A 23 -1.23 -12.31 -12.04
CA LEU A 23 0.17 -12.49 -11.66
C LEU A 23 0.58 -13.94 -11.46
N HIS A 24 -0.35 -14.90 -11.49
CA HIS A 24 0.01 -16.31 -11.54
C HIS A 24 0.36 -16.72 -12.97
N PRO A 25 1.41 -17.54 -13.16
CA PRO A 25 1.68 -18.13 -14.46
C PRO A 25 0.51 -19.03 -14.87
N PRO A 26 0.18 -19.12 -16.17
CA PRO A 26 -0.83 -20.05 -16.65
C PRO A 26 -0.54 -21.48 -16.16
N HIS A 27 -1.57 -22.22 -15.75
CA HIS A 27 -1.37 -23.53 -15.12
C HIS A 27 -0.58 -24.51 -15.98
N TRP A 28 -0.81 -24.50 -17.29
CA TRP A 28 -0.08 -25.35 -18.24
C TRP A 28 1.42 -24.99 -18.34
N VAL A 29 1.79 -23.71 -18.11
CA VAL A 29 3.20 -23.29 -18.04
C VAL A 29 3.87 -23.88 -16.80
N LEU A 30 3.13 -24.07 -15.71
CA LEU A 30 3.68 -24.70 -14.51
C LEU A 30 3.98 -26.19 -14.73
N THR A 31 3.17 -26.90 -15.52
CA THR A 31 3.32 -28.36 -15.72
C THR A 31 4.56 -28.76 -16.50
N ILE A 32 5.02 -27.90 -17.40
CA ILE A 32 6.18 -28.12 -18.30
C ILE A 32 7.52 -27.74 -17.64
N MET A 33 7.48 -26.95 -16.57
CA MET A 33 8.68 -26.41 -15.95
C MET A 33 9.37 -27.43 -15.03
N PRO A 34 10.71 -27.40 -14.94
CA PRO A 34 11.43 -28.14 -13.92
C PRO A 34 10.93 -27.79 -12.51
N PRO A 35 10.83 -28.77 -11.59
CA PRO A 35 10.37 -28.53 -10.22
C PRO A 35 11.19 -27.46 -9.48
N THR A 36 12.48 -27.35 -9.80
CA THR A 36 13.38 -26.34 -9.25
C THR A 36 12.97 -24.93 -9.67
N THR A 37 12.74 -24.70 -10.97
CA THR A 37 12.27 -23.41 -11.49
C THR A 37 10.89 -23.06 -10.94
N ARG A 38 9.99 -24.05 -10.80
CA ARG A 38 8.65 -23.84 -10.21
C ARG A 38 8.76 -23.26 -8.79
N LYS A 39 9.56 -23.90 -7.94
CA LYS A 39 9.83 -23.44 -6.57
C LYS A 39 10.42 -22.03 -6.53
N LEU A 40 11.29 -21.68 -7.49
CA LEU A 40 11.86 -20.34 -7.59
C LEU A 40 10.80 -19.29 -7.94
N ILE A 41 9.91 -19.59 -8.90
CA ILE A 41 8.80 -18.68 -9.26
C ILE A 41 7.85 -18.51 -8.08
N ASP A 42 7.43 -19.59 -7.42
CA ASP A 42 6.54 -19.52 -6.26
C ASP A 42 7.15 -18.70 -5.12
N ARG A 43 8.45 -18.92 -4.83
CA ARG A 43 9.18 -18.13 -3.84
C ARG A 43 9.27 -16.66 -4.24
N CYS A 44 9.57 -16.37 -5.50
CA CYS A 44 9.63 -15.00 -6.01
C CYS A 44 8.27 -14.30 -5.89
N TYR A 45 7.18 -14.99 -6.22
CA TYR A 45 5.82 -14.49 -6.08
C TYR A 45 5.49 -14.10 -4.64
N ILE A 46 5.77 -14.98 -3.67
CA ILE A 46 5.54 -14.72 -2.24
C ILE A 46 6.37 -13.52 -1.77
N LEU A 47 7.63 -13.44 -2.17
CA LEU A 47 8.51 -12.33 -1.79
C LEU A 47 8.08 -11.01 -2.44
N ALA A 48 7.60 -11.03 -3.67
CA ALA A 48 7.04 -9.87 -4.36
C ALA A 48 5.79 -9.36 -3.63
N PHE A 49 4.87 -10.25 -3.27
CA PHE A 49 3.68 -9.90 -2.50
C PHE A 49 4.04 -9.27 -1.14
N ASN A 50 4.97 -9.89 -0.40
CA ASN A 50 5.44 -9.36 0.88
C ASN A 50 6.13 -8.00 0.73
N SER A 51 6.93 -7.82 -0.32
CA SER A 51 7.55 -6.54 -0.65
C SER A 51 6.50 -5.47 -0.95
N LEU A 52 5.46 -5.79 -1.73
CA LEU A 52 4.38 -4.85 -2.01
C LEU A 52 3.62 -4.45 -0.74
N ARG A 53 3.29 -5.40 0.15
CA ARG A 53 2.62 -5.07 1.42
C ARG A 53 3.47 -4.17 2.30
N ALA A 54 4.78 -4.44 2.38
CA ALA A 54 5.70 -3.60 3.11
C ALA A 54 5.80 -2.19 2.48
N GLN A 55 5.84 -2.09 1.15
CA GLN A 55 5.81 -0.81 0.45
C GLN A 55 4.52 -0.04 0.74
N GLN A 56 3.35 -0.68 0.69
CA GLN A 56 2.08 -0.04 1.02
C GLN A 56 2.09 0.54 2.42
N TYR A 57 2.69 -0.16 3.39
CA TYR A 57 2.88 0.36 4.74
C TYR A 57 3.77 1.61 4.77
N VAL A 58 4.90 1.59 4.05
CA VAL A 58 5.78 2.77 3.91
C VAL A 58 5.02 3.93 3.24
N GLU A 59 4.24 3.68 2.19
CA GLU A 59 3.44 4.69 1.50
C GLU A 59 2.38 5.34 2.40
N LEU A 60 1.74 4.55 3.27
CA LEU A 60 0.78 5.07 4.25
C LEU A 60 1.46 6.01 5.25
N HIS A 61 2.64 5.63 5.75
CA HIS A 61 3.44 6.51 6.59
C HIS A 61 3.85 7.76 5.80
N PHE A 62 4.36 7.62 4.59
CA PHE A 62 4.72 8.76 3.75
C PHE A 62 3.56 9.77 3.62
N ALA A 63 2.33 9.30 3.40
CA ALA A 63 1.13 10.14 3.34
C ALA A 63 0.81 10.85 4.67
N ALA A 64 1.14 10.25 5.81
CA ALA A 64 0.92 10.82 7.14
C ALA A 64 1.86 11.99 7.48
N ARG A 65 2.86 12.29 6.64
CA ARG A 65 3.84 13.38 6.88
C ARG A 65 3.21 14.75 7.16
N TYR A 66 2.07 15.05 6.54
CA TYR A 66 1.36 16.32 6.74
C TYR A 66 0.77 16.44 8.15
N LYS A 67 0.30 15.32 8.71
CA LYS A 67 -0.22 15.27 10.09
C LYS A 67 0.91 15.36 11.10
N ALA A 68 2.09 14.87 10.74
CA ALA A 68 3.29 14.89 11.58
C ALA A 68 3.92 16.29 11.77
N LEU A 69 3.38 17.33 11.12
CA LEU A 69 3.78 18.72 11.35
C LEU A 69 3.38 19.23 12.73
N CYS A 70 2.46 18.58 13.46
CA CYS A 70 2.00 19.04 14.77
C CYS A 70 2.60 18.16 15.89
N PRO A 71 3.18 18.75 16.96
CA PRO A 71 3.57 18.02 18.15
C PRO A 71 2.31 17.44 18.80
N GLY A 72 2.35 16.16 19.15
CA GLY A 72 1.21 15.43 19.75
C GLY A 72 0.33 14.64 18.78
N ALA A 73 0.50 14.78 17.46
CA ALA A 73 -0.23 13.95 16.49
C ALA A 73 0.22 12.47 16.47
N ILE A 74 1.37 12.18 17.10
CA ILE A 74 2.00 10.87 17.11
C ILE A 74 1.89 10.30 18.52
N THR A 75 0.68 10.14 19.01
CA THR A 75 0.39 9.09 19.97
C THR A 75 0.66 7.79 19.23
N SER A 76 1.80 7.15 19.55
CA SER A 76 2.14 5.81 19.06
C SER A 76 0.88 4.93 19.09
N PRO A 77 0.59 4.13 18.04
CA PRO A 77 -0.48 3.15 18.12
C PRO A 77 -0.20 2.31 19.36
N SER A 78 -1.08 2.43 20.35
CA SER A 78 -0.91 1.81 21.66
C SER A 78 -0.76 0.30 21.47
N SER A 79 0.46 -0.19 21.52
CA SER A 79 0.76 -1.56 21.89
C SER A 79 0.43 -1.71 23.37
N ASN A 80 -0.87 -1.86 23.67
CA ASN A 80 -1.32 -2.35 24.96
C ASN A 80 -0.91 -3.82 25.07
N SER A 81 0.32 -4.05 25.54
CA SER A 81 0.75 -5.31 26.13
C SER A 81 1.91 -5.00 27.06
N SER A 82 1.54 -4.43 28.21
CA SER A 82 2.36 -4.41 29.42
C SER A 82 2.52 -5.84 29.93
N SER A 83 3.68 -6.42 29.69
CA SER A 83 4.22 -7.48 30.53
C SER A 83 5.74 -7.43 30.42
N SER A 84 6.36 -6.74 31.38
CA SER A 84 7.79 -6.80 31.64
C SER A 84 8.21 -8.25 31.88
N PRO A 85 9.44 -8.60 31.50
CA PRO A 85 10.31 -9.17 32.52
C PRO A 85 11.71 -8.56 32.49
N SER A 86 12.18 -8.23 33.69
CA SER A 86 13.57 -7.96 34.02
C SER A 86 14.43 -9.20 33.78
N THR A 87 15.60 -9.07 33.15
CA THR A 87 16.78 -9.88 33.50
C THR A 87 18.06 -9.16 33.08
N ASP A 88 19.02 -9.12 34.01
CA ASP A 88 20.39 -8.59 33.90
C ASP A 88 21.27 -9.30 32.84
N PRO A 89 22.41 -8.70 32.46
CA PRO A 89 23.38 -9.30 31.56
C PRO A 89 24.49 -10.05 32.32
N SER A 90 24.87 -11.24 31.83
CA SER A 90 26.16 -11.85 32.15
C SER A 90 26.71 -12.68 31.00
N ALA A 91 28.02 -12.59 30.87
CA ALA A 91 28.88 -13.04 29.79
C ALA A 91 29.05 -14.57 29.73
N ASN A 92 29.28 -15.11 28.53
CA ASN A 92 30.54 -15.78 28.10
C ASN A 92 30.36 -16.76 26.93
N SER A 93 31.31 -16.66 26.00
CA SER A 93 32.09 -17.73 25.36
C SER A 93 31.45 -18.88 24.55
N THR A 94 31.78 -18.85 23.24
CA THR A 94 32.62 -19.86 22.55
C THR A 94 32.02 -21.16 21.97
N THR A 95 32.44 -21.40 20.71
CA THR A 95 32.56 -22.64 19.90
C THR A 95 31.39 -23.19 19.05
N ASN A 96 31.65 -23.16 17.73
CA ASN A 96 31.12 -23.94 16.58
C ASN A 96 31.21 -25.48 16.76
N PRO A 97 30.99 -26.30 15.71
CA PRO A 97 29.83 -26.49 14.80
C PRO A 97 29.37 -27.98 14.80
N THR A 98 28.31 -28.37 14.07
CA THR A 98 28.18 -29.67 13.32
C THR A 98 26.78 -29.86 12.71
N THR A 99 26.78 -30.35 11.47
CA THR A 99 25.71 -30.62 10.49
C THR A 99 24.99 -31.98 10.75
N PRO A 100 24.20 -32.55 9.80
CA PRO A 100 22.76 -32.40 9.54
C PRO A 100 21.90 -33.63 9.93
N ALA A 101 20.57 -33.48 9.96
CA ALA A 101 19.64 -34.60 9.72
C ALA A 101 18.26 -34.12 9.20
N GLU A 102 17.95 -34.49 7.95
CA GLU A 102 16.60 -34.78 7.42
C GLU A 102 16.13 -36.17 7.93
N PRO A 103 14.95 -36.74 7.59
CA PRO A 103 13.72 -36.17 7.01
C PRO A 103 12.43 -36.62 7.74
N ALA A 104 11.28 -36.00 7.44
CA ALA A 104 9.98 -36.66 7.61
C ALA A 104 8.92 -36.08 6.68
N ALA A 105 8.36 -36.98 5.88
CA ALA A 105 7.29 -36.80 4.92
C ALA A 105 5.90 -36.82 5.58
N ALA A 106 4.95 -36.04 5.04
CA ALA A 106 3.49 -36.25 5.07
C ALA A 106 2.84 -35.00 4.44
N ALA A 107 1.71 -35.03 3.74
CA ALA A 107 0.94 -36.05 3.03
C ALA A 107 0.01 -35.23 2.11
N ALA A 108 -0.31 -35.80 0.96
CA ALA A 108 -1.18 -35.19 -0.03
C ALA A 108 -2.64 -35.12 0.44
N ALA A 109 -3.34 -34.04 0.11
CA ALA A 109 -4.79 -34.01 0.01
C ALA A 109 -5.21 -33.00 -1.07
N ALA A 110 -5.91 -33.51 -2.08
CA ALA A 110 -6.63 -32.76 -3.10
C ALA A 110 -8.15 -33.06 -2.94
N PRO A 111 -9.04 -32.54 -3.80
CA PRO A 111 -9.83 -31.35 -3.53
C PRO A 111 -11.35 -31.64 -3.48
N ALA A 112 -12.14 -30.72 -2.93
CA ALA A 112 -13.58 -30.73 -3.09
C ALA A 112 -14.13 -29.29 -3.17
N GLU A 113 -14.46 -28.89 -4.40
CA GLU A 113 -15.54 -27.96 -4.73
C GLU A 113 -16.78 -28.83 -5.06
N PRO A 114 -18.05 -28.37 -4.94
CA PRO A 114 -18.50 -27.16 -5.63
C PRO A 114 -19.50 -26.25 -4.89
N ASN A 115 -19.55 -25.02 -5.43
CA ASN A 115 -20.56 -23.99 -5.27
C ASN A 115 -21.98 -24.47 -5.67
N PRO A 116 -23.05 -23.83 -5.18
CA PRO A 116 -23.89 -23.13 -6.15
C PRO A 116 -24.37 -21.72 -5.73
N GLU A 117 -24.70 -20.98 -6.79
CA GLU A 117 -25.15 -19.59 -6.97
C GLU A 117 -26.37 -19.10 -6.15
N PRO A 118 -26.64 -17.77 -6.16
CA PRO A 118 -27.52 -17.07 -5.24
C PRO A 118 -28.97 -16.94 -5.73
N THR A 119 -29.89 -16.90 -4.77
CA THR A 119 -31.29 -16.49 -4.98
C THR A 119 -31.44 -14.97 -4.82
N PRO A 120 -32.08 -14.26 -5.75
CA PRO A 120 -32.47 -12.86 -5.60
C PRO A 120 -33.84 -12.78 -4.93
N THR A 121 -34.12 -11.83 -4.03
CA THR A 121 -35.52 -11.42 -3.73
C THR A 121 -35.64 -10.22 -2.75
N GLN A 122 -36.41 -9.23 -3.23
CA GLN A 122 -37.33 -8.29 -2.55
C GLN A 122 -36.83 -7.05 -1.79
N THR A 123 -37.09 -5.91 -2.44
CA THR A 123 -37.55 -4.62 -1.90
C THR A 123 -38.89 -4.76 -1.14
N PRO A 124 -39.08 -4.03 -0.04
CA PRO A 124 -40.31 -3.23 0.15
C PRO A 124 -39.97 -1.79 0.61
N ALA A 125 -40.48 -0.77 -0.08
CA ALA A 125 -41.78 -0.11 0.13
C ALA A 125 -41.76 0.94 1.27
N THR A 126 -41.79 2.19 0.83
CA THR A 126 -42.47 3.38 1.37
C THR A 126 -43.29 3.18 2.65
N SER A 127 -42.90 3.89 3.71
CA SER A 127 -43.75 4.12 4.88
C SER A 127 -44.16 5.59 4.98
N THR A 128 -45.48 5.71 4.85
CA THR A 128 -46.38 6.86 4.94
C THR A 128 -46.21 7.70 6.20
N ALA A 129 -46.41 9.00 6.03
CA ALA A 129 -46.54 10.00 7.08
C ALA A 129 -47.76 9.73 7.97
N THR A 130 -47.54 9.65 9.28
CA THR A 130 -48.62 9.65 10.29
C THR A 130 -48.67 11.03 10.92
N ALA A 131 -49.79 11.73 10.70
CA ALA A 131 -50.12 12.97 11.38
C ALA A 131 -50.52 12.69 12.84
N THR A 132 -49.87 13.38 13.78
CA THR A 132 -50.21 13.34 15.20
C THR A 132 -51.14 14.52 15.53
N PRO A 133 -52.22 14.31 16.30
CA PRO A 133 -53.18 15.35 16.65
C PRO A 133 -52.61 16.36 17.66
N THR A 134 -52.93 17.63 17.43
CA THR A 134 -52.67 18.77 18.31
C THR A 134 -53.58 18.72 19.53
N SER A 135 -53.01 18.46 20.71
CA SER A 135 -53.67 18.65 22.00
C SER A 135 -53.35 20.04 22.53
N THR A 136 -54.33 20.94 22.49
CA THR A 136 -54.28 22.26 23.12
C THR A 136 -54.35 22.08 24.65
N SER A 137 -53.19 22.15 25.30
CA SER A 137 -53.07 22.23 26.76
C SER A 137 -52.80 23.68 27.16
N THR A 138 -53.81 24.32 27.74
CA THR A 138 -53.70 25.61 28.41
C THR A 138 -53.07 25.37 29.79
N GLY A 139 -51.75 25.51 29.87
CA GLY A 139 -50.99 25.30 31.10
C GLY A 139 -49.79 26.24 31.17
N THR A 140 -49.82 27.10 32.18
CA THR A 140 -48.74 27.87 32.85
C THR A 140 -47.38 28.00 32.14
N PRO A 141 -46.85 29.23 31.94
CA PRO A 141 -45.55 29.43 31.31
C PRO A 141 -44.44 28.70 32.10
N PRO A 142 -43.63 27.85 31.44
CA PRO A 142 -42.51 27.21 32.11
C PRO A 142 -41.46 28.26 32.52
N PRO A 143 -40.78 28.06 33.66
CA PRO A 143 -39.70 28.95 34.09
C PRO A 143 -38.61 29.04 33.01
N PRO A 144 -37.95 30.21 32.86
CA PRO A 144 -36.92 30.40 31.85
C PRO A 144 -35.82 29.33 32.03
N PRO A 145 -35.37 28.69 30.93
CA PRO A 145 -34.29 27.73 31.02
C PRO A 145 -33.05 28.39 31.63
N PRO A 146 -32.33 27.70 32.54
CA PRO A 146 -31.09 28.25 33.09
C PRO A 146 -30.14 28.59 31.93
N PRO A 147 -29.36 29.69 32.04
CA PRO A 147 -28.42 30.08 30.99
C PRO A 147 -27.51 28.90 30.67
N GLN A 148 -27.73 28.28 29.50
CA GLN A 148 -26.90 27.19 29.03
C GLN A 148 -25.50 27.75 28.83
N LYS A 149 -24.58 27.31 29.69
CA LYS A 149 -23.16 27.63 29.57
C LYS A 149 -22.76 27.24 28.13
N PRO A 150 -22.25 28.17 27.30
CA PRO A 150 -21.96 27.89 25.90
C PRO A 150 -21.06 26.66 25.83
N ASN A 151 -21.59 25.59 25.25
CA ASN A 151 -20.87 24.34 25.11
C ASN A 151 -19.63 24.66 24.25
N PRO A 152 -18.39 24.44 24.73
CA PRO A 152 -17.21 24.79 23.96
C PRO A 152 -17.29 24.03 22.64
N ALA A 153 -17.35 24.77 21.53
CA ALA A 153 -17.39 24.19 20.21
C ALA A 153 -16.22 23.20 20.08
N PRO A 154 -16.45 21.99 19.53
CA PRO A 154 -15.41 20.99 19.40
C PRO A 154 -14.22 21.59 18.65
N GLN A 155 -13.07 21.65 19.31
CA GLN A 155 -11.85 22.22 18.74
C GLN A 155 -11.33 21.27 17.65
N ILE A 156 -11.38 21.71 16.40
CA ILE A 156 -10.82 20.96 15.27
C ILE A 156 -9.30 20.89 15.43
N THR A 157 -8.74 19.68 15.31
CA THR A 157 -7.28 19.45 15.42
C THR A 157 -6.57 19.67 14.09
N HIS A 158 -5.24 19.81 14.13
CA HIS A 158 -4.40 19.88 12.92
C HIS A 158 -4.63 18.68 11.99
N ALA A 159 -4.62 17.47 12.53
CA ALA A 159 -4.83 16.25 11.76
C ALA A 159 -6.21 16.22 11.07
N GLN A 160 -7.26 16.65 11.77
CA GLN A 160 -8.61 16.76 11.21
C GLN A 160 -8.68 17.83 10.10
N SER A 161 -7.95 18.94 10.25
CA SER A 161 -7.87 19.99 9.24
C SER A 161 -7.15 19.51 7.98
N ILE A 162 -6.05 18.78 8.13
CA ILE A 162 -5.34 18.11 7.04
C ILE A 162 -6.28 17.13 6.31
N ASP A 163 -6.95 16.24 7.05
CA ASP A 163 -7.89 15.28 6.45
C ASP A 163 -9.00 15.99 5.67
N ARG A 164 -9.58 17.04 6.24
CA ARG A 164 -10.64 17.83 5.60
C ARG A 164 -10.19 18.50 4.30
N ILE A 165 -8.99 19.09 4.28
CA ILE A 165 -8.45 19.73 3.08
C ILE A 165 -8.17 18.71 1.97
N PHE A 166 -7.58 17.57 2.30
CA PHE A 166 -7.27 16.55 1.29
C PHE A 166 -8.54 15.79 0.84
N ALA A 167 -9.57 15.71 1.68
CA ALA A 167 -10.87 15.15 1.32
C ALA A 167 -11.76 16.09 0.49
N TRP A 168 -11.56 17.42 0.56
CA TRP A 168 -12.42 18.45 -0.04
C TRP A 168 -12.81 18.26 -1.51
N ARG A 169 -11.93 17.68 -2.34
CA ARG A 169 -12.24 17.37 -3.75
C ARG A 169 -12.81 15.98 -3.98
N THR A 170 -12.69 15.10 -3.00
CA THR A 170 -13.13 13.70 -3.08
C THR A 170 -14.64 13.58 -2.91
N ASP A 171 -15.29 14.58 -2.32
CA ASP A 171 -16.75 14.67 -2.19
C ASP A 171 -17.46 14.87 -3.55
N TYR A 172 -16.71 15.05 -4.64
CA TYR A 172 -17.25 14.97 -6.00
C TYR A 172 -17.65 13.51 -6.30
N ILE A 173 -18.92 13.19 -6.12
CA ILE A 173 -19.49 11.88 -6.41
C ILE A 173 -19.47 11.64 -7.93
N PRO A 174 -18.66 10.70 -8.45
CA PRO A 174 -18.69 10.35 -9.87
C PRO A 174 -20.04 9.69 -10.17
N GLY A 175 -20.93 10.40 -10.88
CA GLY A 175 -22.30 9.94 -11.20
C GLY A 175 -23.40 10.92 -10.79
N ASN A 176 -23.10 11.89 -9.94
CA ASN A 176 -23.94 13.08 -9.76
C ASN A 176 -23.03 14.32 -9.80
N PRO A 177 -22.58 14.71 -11.01
CA PRO A 177 -21.77 15.91 -11.15
C PRO A 177 -22.67 17.10 -10.84
N THR A 178 -22.71 17.52 -9.58
CA THR A 178 -23.07 18.90 -9.31
C THR A 178 -22.04 19.73 -10.06
N LEU A 179 -22.46 20.37 -11.16
CA LEU A 179 -21.60 21.20 -12.01
C LEU A 179 -21.00 22.39 -11.24
N ALA A 180 -21.46 22.60 -10.00
CA ALA A 180 -20.88 23.58 -9.09
C ALA A 180 -19.52 23.08 -8.55
N PRO A 181 -18.48 23.93 -8.57
CA PRO A 181 -17.23 23.65 -7.89
C PRO A 181 -17.48 23.35 -6.40
N SER A 182 -16.69 22.45 -5.80
CA SER A 182 -16.75 22.19 -4.35
C SER A 182 -16.69 23.52 -3.59
N ALA A 183 -17.67 23.77 -2.72
CA ALA A 183 -17.70 24.98 -1.89
C ALA A 183 -16.41 25.07 -1.07
N LYS A 184 -15.76 26.23 -1.05
CA LYS A 184 -14.54 26.43 -0.26
C LYS A 184 -14.83 26.19 1.24
N ILE A 185 -13.81 25.78 1.99
CA ILE A 185 -13.90 25.53 3.43
C ILE A 185 -13.78 26.88 4.16
N PRO A 186 -14.68 27.20 5.10
CA PRO A 186 -14.53 28.39 5.93
C PRO A 186 -13.24 28.35 6.75
N ARG A 187 -12.53 29.48 6.86
CA ARG A 187 -11.26 29.58 7.61
C ARG A 187 -11.40 29.13 9.08
N SER A 188 -12.51 29.45 9.72
CA SER A 188 -12.80 29.06 11.11
C SER A 188 -12.93 27.54 11.30
N ALA A 189 -13.09 26.79 10.21
CA ALA A 189 -13.29 25.35 10.22
C ALA A 189 -12.00 24.54 10.06
N VAL A 190 -10.84 25.21 10.03
CA VAL A 190 -9.52 24.61 9.93
C VAL A 190 -8.56 25.26 10.92
N ARG A 191 -7.62 24.47 11.45
CA ARG A 191 -6.53 24.92 12.33
C ARG A 191 -5.25 24.20 11.93
N PHE A 192 -4.17 24.95 11.76
CA PHE A 192 -2.86 24.40 11.42
C PHE A 192 -1.87 24.75 12.51
N HIS A 193 -1.02 23.78 12.83
CA HIS A 193 0.12 24.01 13.69
C HIS A 193 1.31 23.30 13.06
N VAL A 194 2.40 24.05 12.87
CA VAL A 194 3.57 23.58 12.15
C VAL A 194 4.80 23.70 13.03
N ASP A 195 5.37 22.55 13.36
CA ASP A 195 6.56 22.41 14.18
C ASP A 195 7.65 21.66 13.39
N ARG A 196 8.79 22.32 13.24
CA ARG A 196 9.98 21.75 12.59
C ARG A 196 10.51 20.54 13.32
N ALA A 197 10.56 20.61 14.65
CA ALA A 197 11.15 19.60 15.50
C ALA A 197 10.31 18.32 15.46
N ALA A 198 8.98 18.46 15.55
CA ALA A 198 8.04 17.35 15.34
C ALA A 198 8.24 16.68 13.97
N PHE A 199 8.32 17.48 12.90
CA PHE A 199 8.55 16.94 11.56
C PHE A 199 9.92 16.25 11.42
N ALA A 200 10.99 16.85 11.93
CA ALA A 200 12.33 16.27 11.86
C ALA A 200 12.40 14.92 12.60
N ALA A 201 11.79 14.83 13.79
CA ALA A 201 11.67 13.57 14.53
C ALA A 201 10.87 12.51 13.76
N TYR A 202 9.80 12.93 13.08
CA TYR A 202 9.02 12.05 12.21
C TYR A 202 9.82 11.57 10.99
N ALA A 203 10.50 12.49 10.30
CA ALA A 203 11.31 12.21 9.12
C ALA A 203 12.44 11.22 9.43
N ALA A 204 13.07 11.32 10.60
CA ALA A 204 14.08 10.36 11.05
C ALA A 204 13.49 8.95 11.22
N ARG A 205 12.34 8.80 11.90
CA ARG A 205 11.66 7.50 12.06
C ARG A 205 11.22 6.92 10.73
N TYR A 206 10.65 7.76 9.86
CA TYR A 206 10.24 7.35 8.53
C TYR A 206 11.43 6.88 7.68
N THR A 207 12.56 7.58 7.75
CA THR A 207 13.78 7.21 7.01
C THR A 207 14.30 5.84 7.46
N ALA A 208 14.29 5.55 8.76
CA ALA A 208 14.64 4.23 9.28
C ALA A 208 13.66 3.14 8.81
N LEU A 209 12.37 3.45 8.74
CA LEU A 209 11.35 2.53 8.20
C LEU A 209 11.59 2.23 6.71
N LEU A 210 11.87 3.27 5.90
CA LEU A 210 12.18 3.13 4.49
C LEU A 210 13.46 2.30 4.28
N ASP A 211 14.50 2.54 5.08
CA ASP A 211 15.74 1.76 5.01
C ASP A 211 15.51 0.28 5.34
N THR A 212 14.71 -0.02 6.37
CA THR A 212 14.32 -1.39 6.71
C THR A 212 13.60 -2.08 5.55
N TYR A 213 12.68 -1.37 4.89
CA TYR A 213 11.99 -1.87 3.69
C TYR A 213 12.97 -2.19 2.56
N LEU A 214 13.87 -1.25 2.23
CA LEU A 214 14.82 -1.38 1.12
C LEU A 214 15.83 -2.51 1.36
N THR A 215 16.37 -2.61 2.57
CA THR A 215 17.41 -3.57 2.93
C THR A 215 16.89 -4.98 3.13
N THR A 216 15.64 -5.15 3.56
CA THR A 216 15.07 -6.46 3.92
C THR A 216 14.08 -6.96 2.86
N HIS A 217 12.97 -6.24 2.67
CA HIS A 217 11.86 -6.75 1.86
C HIS A 217 12.15 -6.62 0.37
N TYR A 218 12.56 -5.43 -0.07
CA TYR A 218 12.84 -5.15 -1.47
C TYR A 218 14.05 -5.95 -1.97
N ARG A 219 15.15 -5.97 -1.20
CA ARG A 219 16.35 -6.75 -1.53
C ARG A 219 16.06 -8.23 -1.74
N ARG A 220 15.37 -8.90 -0.80
CA ARG A 220 15.02 -10.32 -0.91
C ARG A 220 14.18 -10.62 -2.15
N TYR A 221 13.24 -9.73 -2.46
CA TYR A 221 12.45 -9.83 -3.69
C TYR A 221 13.35 -9.74 -4.94
N ARG A 222 14.23 -8.74 -5.03
CA ARG A 222 15.16 -8.57 -6.18
C ARG A 222 16.10 -9.75 -6.35
N GLU A 223 16.62 -10.31 -5.26
CA GLU A 223 17.44 -11.52 -5.29
C GLU A 223 16.66 -12.72 -5.87
N ALA A 224 15.39 -12.86 -5.52
CA ALA A 224 14.51 -13.91 -6.04
C ALA A 224 14.20 -13.72 -7.53
N VAL A 225 13.95 -12.48 -7.98
CA VAL A 225 13.82 -12.13 -9.41
C VAL A 225 15.08 -12.58 -10.16
N GLY A 226 16.26 -12.21 -9.67
CA GLY A 226 17.53 -12.61 -10.30
C GLY A 226 17.73 -14.13 -10.31
N ALA A 227 17.25 -14.86 -9.30
CA ALA A 227 17.31 -16.33 -9.27
C ALA A 227 16.41 -16.96 -10.35
N VAL A 228 15.19 -16.43 -10.54
CA VAL A 228 14.30 -16.87 -11.61
C VAL A 228 14.92 -16.56 -12.98
N GLU A 229 15.41 -15.34 -13.20
CA GLU A 229 16.03 -14.94 -14.46
C GLU A 229 17.23 -15.82 -14.82
N ARG A 230 18.11 -16.14 -13.86
CA ARG A 230 19.20 -17.11 -14.08
C ARG A 230 18.69 -18.49 -14.45
N SER A 231 17.62 -18.97 -13.80
CA SER A 231 17.02 -20.26 -14.15
C SER A 231 16.40 -20.26 -15.54
N LEU A 232 15.78 -19.16 -15.98
CA LEU A 232 15.24 -19.04 -17.33
C LEU A 232 16.35 -19.04 -18.39
N VAL A 233 17.48 -18.37 -18.12
CA VAL A 233 18.65 -18.41 -19.00
C VAL A 233 19.21 -19.83 -19.12
N LEU A 234 19.31 -20.58 -18.02
CA LEU A 234 19.77 -21.97 -18.07
C LEU A 234 18.81 -22.88 -18.87
N LEU A 235 17.50 -22.67 -18.74
CA LEU A 235 16.49 -23.38 -19.53
C LEU A 235 16.65 -23.08 -21.03
N ARG A 236 16.91 -21.83 -21.39
CA ARG A 236 17.13 -21.40 -22.77
C ARG A 236 18.37 -22.03 -23.40
N SER A 237 19.46 -22.11 -22.64
CA SER A 237 20.73 -22.63 -23.15
C SER A 237 20.71 -24.12 -23.44
N GLY A 238 19.62 -24.84 -23.14
CA GLY A 238 19.53 -26.28 -23.36
C GLY A 238 20.60 -27.05 -22.57
N ALA A 239 21.17 -26.44 -21.53
CA ALA A 239 22.12 -27.04 -20.62
C ALA A 239 21.39 -28.02 -19.69
N SER A 240 20.67 -28.98 -20.28
CA SER A 240 20.40 -30.24 -19.60
C SER A 240 21.75 -30.92 -19.45
N SER A 241 22.08 -31.29 -18.22
CA SER A 241 23.19 -32.14 -17.81
C SER A 241 23.10 -33.54 -18.45
N SER A 242 23.02 -33.64 -19.78
CA SER A 242 23.11 -34.88 -20.54
C SER A 242 24.58 -35.19 -20.83
N GLU A 243 25.43 -35.05 -19.82
CA GLU A 243 26.75 -35.67 -19.85
C GLU A 243 26.62 -37.11 -19.37
N ALA A 244 27.15 -38.02 -20.20
CA ALA A 244 27.40 -39.44 -19.94
C ALA A 244 26.23 -40.42 -20.11
N GLU A 245 25.88 -40.71 -21.37
CA GLU A 245 25.72 -42.13 -21.75
C GLU A 245 26.14 -42.33 -23.21
N ALA A 246 27.44 -42.60 -23.39
CA ALA A 246 28.02 -43.04 -24.66
C ALA A 246 27.64 -44.52 -24.90
N GLY A 247 26.37 -44.76 -25.25
CA GLY A 247 25.87 -46.07 -25.67
C GLY A 247 25.79 -46.14 -27.20
N GLN A 248 26.81 -46.72 -27.82
CA GLN A 248 26.93 -46.90 -29.27
C GLN A 248 25.97 -48.01 -29.75
N GLY A 249 24.83 -47.63 -30.33
CA GLY A 249 23.87 -48.57 -30.92
C GLY A 249 23.25 -48.03 -32.20
N GLU A 250 23.74 -48.50 -33.35
CA GLU A 250 23.15 -48.26 -34.68
C GLU A 250 21.83 -49.04 -34.83
N ALA A 251 20.67 -48.38 -34.73
CA ALA A 251 19.44 -48.82 -35.40
C ALA A 251 18.28 -47.81 -35.23
N GLY A 252 17.88 -47.13 -36.31
CA GLY A 252 16.53 -46.57 -36.44
C GLY A 252 16.45 -45.13 -36.93
N LYS A 253 16.34 -44.95 -38.26
CA LYS A 253 16.28 -43.64 -38.95
C LYS A 253 14.96 -42.85 -38.77
N ASP A 254 13.99 -43.41 -38.05
CA ASP A 254 12.65 -42.80 -37.83
C ASP A 254 12.46 -42.20 -36.42
N GLN A 255 13.36 -42.43 -35.46
CA GLN A 255 13.25 -41.85 -34.10
C GLN A 255 13.57 -40.34 -34.04
N ASP A 256 14.29 -39.80 -35.02
CA ASP A 256 14.69 -38.39 -35.02
C ASP A 256 13.50 -37.41 -35.08
N LYS A 257 12.39 -37.79 -35.74
CA LYS A 257 11.24 -36.88 -35.93
C LYS A 257 10.45 -36.59 -34.64
N ASP A 258 10.39 -37.54 -33.71
CA ASP A 258 9.68 -37.35 -32.44
C ASP A 258 10.51 -36.55 -31.44
N GLY A 259 11.84 -36.68 -31.48
CA GLY A 259 12.77 -35.86 -30.70
C GLY A 259 12.69 -34.38 -31.08
N ASP A 260 12.67 -34.09 -32.39
CA ASP A 260 12.57 -32.72 -32.88
C ASP A 260 11.26 -32.02 -32.47
N LYS A 261 10.12 -32.73 -32.54
CA LYS A 261 8.83 -32.18 -32.08
C LYS A 261 8.79 -31.92 -30.58
N ALA A 262 9.36 -32.83 -29.77
CA ALA A 262 9.41 -32.65 -28.31
C ALA A 262 10.28 -31.44 -27.94
N ARG A 263 11.38 -31.24 -28.66
CA ARG A 263 12.23 -30.06 -28.52
C ARG A 263 11.50 -28.78 -28.93
N GLU A 264 10.85 -28.76 -30.09
CA GLU A 264 10.10 -27.60 -30.57
C GLU A 264 8.97 -27.20 -29.60
N MET A 265 8.23 -28.19 -29.09
CA MET A 265 7.18 -27.96 -28.09
C MET A 265 7.76 -27.33 -26.81
N ARG A 266 8.90 -27.83 -26.33
CA ARG A 266 9.62 -27.26 -25.18
C ARG A 266 10.11 -25.83 -25.44
N GLU A 267 10.52 -25.51 -26.66
CA GLU A 267 10.94 -24.15 -27.03
C GLU A 267 9.76 -23.16 -27.03
N LEU A 268 8.59 -23.56 -27.56
CA LEU A 268 7.37 -22.75 -27.53
C LEU A 268 6.94 -22.45 -26.09
N ASP A 269 7.00 -23.47 -25.26
CA ASP A 269 6.75 -23.45 -23.83
C ASP A 269 7.68 -22.47 -23.07
N CYS A 270 8.98 -22.51 -23.34
CA CYS A 270 9.94 -21.55 -22.80
C CYS A 270 9.64 -20.12 -23.26
N ARG A 271 9.27 -19.90 -24.53
CA ARG A 271 8.90 -18.57 -25.03
C ARG A 271 7.66 -18.03 -24.33
N GLN A 272 6.66 -18.85 -24.07
CA GLN A 272 5.47 -18.40 -23.34
C GLN A 272 5.84 -18.00 -21.90
N LEU A 273 6.66 -18.80 -21.22
CA LEU A 273 7.12 -18.50 -19.88
C LEU A 273 7.88 -17.17 -19.83
N GLU A 274 8.80 -16.95 -20.76
CA GLU A 274 9.55 -15.70 -20.88
C GLU A 274 8.63 -14.50 -21.18
N TRP A 275 7.66 -14.69 -22.07
CA TRP A 275 6.68 -13.67 -22.39
C TRP A 275 5.85 -13.30 -21.15
N TRP A 276 5.34 -14.28 -20.41
CA TRP A 276 4.58 -14.03 -19.18
C TRP A 276 5.48 -13.36 -18.13
N TRP A 277 6.69 -13.85 -17.93
CA TRP A 277 7.63 -13.32 -16.96
C TRP A 277 7.96 -11.86 -17.24
N GLY A 278 8.36 -11.52 -18.47
CA GLY A 278 8.73 -10.16 -18.85
C GLY A 278 7.53 -9.22 -19.01
N THR A 279 6.50 -9.67 -19.73
CA THR A 279 5.39 -8.82 -20.16
C THR A 279 4.29 -8.71 -19.13
N VAL A 280 4.05 -9.75 -18.32
CA VAL A 280 2.98 -9.75 -17.32
C VAL A 280 3.56 -9.47 -15.94
N PHE A 281 4.40 -10.38 -15.43
CA PHE A 281 4.91 -10.30 -14.07
C PHE A 281 5.82 -9.08 -13.87
N LEU A 282 6.96 -9.01 -14.55
CA LEU A 282 7.92 -7.91 -14.38
C LEU A 282 7.34 -6.55 -14.74
N ARG A 283 6.49 -6.46 -15.77
CA ARG A 283 5.81 -5.20 -16.11
C ARG A 283 4.93 -4.69 -14.98
N GLU A 284 4.18 -5.58 -14.34
CA GLU A 284 3.39 -5.20 -13.16
C GLU A 284 4.32 -4.85 -12.00
N MET A 285 5.46 -5.55 -11.87
CA MET A 285 6.43 -5.23 -10.82
C MET A 285 7.05 -3.84 -10.97
N MET A 286 7.43 -3.49 -12.19
CA MET A 286 7.98 -2.18 -12.54
C MET A 286 7.05 -1.02 -12.16
N ARG A 287 5.72 -1.22 -12.22
CA ARG A 287 4.75 -0.18 -11.82
C ARG A 287 4.93 0.21 -10.36
N TRP A 288 5.12 -0.75 -9.45
CA TRP A 288 5.33 -0.43 -8.04
C TRP A 288 6.78 -0.08 -7.72
N GLU A 289 7.76 -0.72 -8.38
CA GLU A 289 9.18 -0.36 -8.22
C GLU A 289 9.47 1.09 -8.62
N SER A 290 8.81 1.60 -9.66
CA SER A 290 8.96 3.00 -10.11
C SER A 290 8.58 4.03 -9.04
N ARG A 291 7.83 3.63 -8.01
CA ARG A 291 7.40 4.49 -6.91
C ARG A 291 8.42 4.58 -5.79
N ILE A 292 9.31 3.59 -5.65
CA ILE A 292 10.29 3.53 -4.55
C ILE A 292 11.13 4.81 -4.46
N PRO A 293 11.66 5.39 -5.55
CA PRO A 293 12.40 6.65 -5.48
C PRO A 293 11.57 7.83 -4.96
N LEU A 294 10.25 7.81 -5.19
CA LEU A 294 9.31 8.85 -4.75
C LEU A 294 8.99 8.77 -3.26
N LEU A 295 9.37 7.68 -2.59
CA LEU A 295 9.18 7.48 -1.15
C LEU A 295 10.25 8.18 -0.30
N ARG A 296 11.21 8.88 -0.90
CA ARG A 296 12.19 9.67 -0.13
C ARG A 296 11.48 10.86 0.53
N MET A 297 11.72 11.04 1.83
CA MET A 297 11.11 12.13 2.60
C MET A 297 11.54 13.48 2.03
N PRO A 298 10.60 14.35 1.61
CA PRO A 298 10.93 15.71 1.19
C PRO A 298 11.46 16.54 2.36
N GLY A 299 12.17 17.62 2.04
CA GLY A 299 12.54 18.61 3.05
C GLY A 299 11.30 19.25 3.67
N PHE A 300 11.43 19.72 4.92
CA PHE A 300 10.36 20.35 5.68
C PHE A 300 9.67 21.48 4.88
N GLU A 301 10.46 22.34 4.21
CA GLU A 301 9.92 23.49 3.47
C GLU A 301 9.04 23.07 2.29
N VAL A 302 9.38 21.96 1.65
CA VAL A 302 8.58 21.38 0.56
C VAL A 302 7.25 20.88 1.12
N VAL A 303 7.25 20.20 2.26
CA VAL A 303 6.02 19.70 2.90
C VAL A 303 5.12 20.85 3.36
N VAL A 304 5.69 21.90 3.97
CA VAL A 304 4.92 23.09 4.38
C VAL A 304 4.36 23.81 3.16
N GLY A 305 5.15 24.02 2.11
CA GLY A 305 4.70 24.62 0.86
C GLY A 305 3.57 23.83 0.19
N GLU A 306 3.62 22.50 0.23
CA GLU A 306 2.54 21.63 -0.25
C GLU A 306 1.24 21.82 0.55
N VAL A 307 1.32 21.95 1.88
CA VAL A 307 0.17 22.20 2.76
C VAL A 307 -0.40 23.60 2.49
N TYR A 308 0.45 24.61 2.42
CA TYR A 308 0.05 25.99 2.11
C TYR A 308 -0.71 26.06 0.78
N GLU A 309 -0.19 25.42 -0.27
CA GLU A 309 -0.84 25.34 -1.57
C GLU A 309 -2.15 24.52 -1.57
N ALA A 310 -2.33 23.61 -0.61
CA ALA A 310 -3.59 22.90 -0.41
C ALA A 310 -4.62 23.81 0.27
N VAL A 311 -4.20 24.52 1.33
CA VAL A 311 -5.01 25.51 2.06
C VAL A 311 -5.49 26.61 1.13
N ARG A 312 -4.58 27.25 0.39
CA ARG A 312 -4.90 28.34 -0.56
C ARG A 312 -5.97 27.95 -1.59
N ARG A 313 -6.00 26.68 -1.99
CA ARG A 313 -6.99 26.17 -2.96
C ARG A 313 -8.32 25.81 -2.33
N ALA A 314 -8.29 25.23 -1.13
CA ALA A 314 -9.47 24.64 -0.50
C ALA A 314 -10.21 25.60 0.44
N VAL A 315 -9.52 26.58 1.01
CA VAL A 315 -10.04 27.46 2.07
C VAL A 315 -10.42 28.83 1.50
N GLU A 316 -11.47 29.42 2.05
CA GLU A 316 -11.94 30.76 1.69
C GLU A 316 -10.89 31.85 1.88
N GLU A 317 -10.86 32.81 0.96
CA GLU A 317 -10.12 34.06 1.10
C GLU A 317 -11.02 35.01 1.90
N GLY A 318 -10.85 35.05 3.21
CA GLY A 318 -11.52 36.03 4.07
C GLY A 318 -11.12 37.45 3.70
N GLU A 319 -12.11 38.36 3.74
CA GLU A 319 -11.92 39.80 3.52
C GLU A 319 -10.79 40.35 4.40
N GLU A 320 -9.93 41.17 3.82
CA GLU A 320 -8.69 41.74 4.40
C GLU A 320 -8.87 42.53 5.73
N GLY A 321 -10.08 42.60 6.29
CA GLY A 321 -10.39 43.40 7.49
C GLY A 321 -10.57 42.61 8.80
N GLY A 322 -10.54 41.27 8.79
CA GLY A 322 -10.67 40.46 10.00
C GLY A 322 -9.34 39.84 10.40
N GLU A 323 -8.93 40.01 11.67
CA GLU A 323 -7.74 39.41 12.31
C GLU A 323 -7.27 38.11 11.63
N GLU A 324 -6.00 38.07 11.26
CA GLU A 324 -5.35 36.96 10.59
C GLU A 324 -5.29 35.72 11.50
N VAL A 325 -6.38 34.96 11.59
CA VAL A 325 -6.50 33.78 12.50
C VAL A 325 -5.69 32.58 12.02
N VAL A 326 -5.11 32.61 10.80
CA VAL A 326 -4.14 31.58 10.39
C VAL A 326 -2.77 31.97 10.95
N VAL A 327 -2.64 31.81 12.27
CA VAL A 327 -1.38 32.01 12.97
C VAL A 327 -0.43 30.89 12.55
N TRP A 328 0.38 31.13 11.52
CA TRP A 328 1.60 30.36 11.26
C TRP A 328 2.62 30.76 12.33
N GLU A 329 2.35 30.37 13.56
CA GLU A 329 3.14 30.75 14.74
C GLU A 329 4.59 30.27 14.55
N GLY A 330 5.49 31.19 14.21
CA GLY A 330 6.93 30.92 14.07
C GLY A 330 7.50 30.77 12.66
N TYR A 331 6.74 31.01 11.59
CA TYR A 331 7.28 31.00 10.21
C TYR A 331 6.95 32.27 9.45
N ASP A 332 8.00 33.04 9.18
CA ASP A 332 7.97 34.15 8.23
C ASP A 332 8.05 33.57 6.81
N LEU A 333 6.91 33.53 6.10
CA LEU A 333 6.82 32.96 4.74
C LEU A 333 7.53 33.84 3.68
N ASP A 334 8.08 34.99 4.07
CA ASP A 334 8.81 35.94 3.22
C ASP A 334 10.26 35.52 2.88
N CYS A 335 10.68 34.31 3.26
CA CYS A 335 11.98 33.77 2.83
C CYS A 335 11.97 33.28 1.37
N GLY A 336 11.96 34.22 0.42
CA GLY A 336 12.52 34.04 -0.92
C GLY A 336 11.55 33.57 -2.00
N ARG A 337 10.88 34.54 -2.63
CA ARG A 337 10.44 34.43 -4.02
C ARG A 337 11.39 35.23 -4.92
#